data_AF-A0A329R254-F1
#
_entry.id   AF-A0A329R254-F1
#
_cell.length_a   1.000
_cell.length_b   1.000
_cell.length_c   1.000
_cell.angle_alpha   90.00
_cell.angle_beta   90.00
_cell.angle_gamma   90.00
#
_symmetry.space_group_name_H-M   'P 1'
#
loop_
_entity.id
_entity.type
_entity.pdbx_description
1 polymer ?
#
loop_
_entity_poly.entity_id
_entity_poly.type
_entity_poly.pdbx_seq_one_letter_code
_entity_poly.pdbx_strand_id
1 'polypeptide(L)'
;MRDITGYFSSAVLVLVLAACDDDPAVSADDCAGPPEVTVTEPGAEPHEIMEHSPTAGDTATLDMRTTTEISAEVDGDRVPASPVPPMLLGMELTVDEVGDDEIAMSFVYDYGETPGGDPAVQRVLDSLVGVSGSVTTTRSGAFVDGGIDEGDLDPAMSEMVDQLEQQLAQLTIPLPAEPVGVGAAWEAASSVEIDGVTTCNFTTYRLAEFDGDDYELEVGIDQQIVPATVQEGSASVEIIEGEGHGTGRNGGSLSLPIAVSGTSEATTRMRMNVEQGGTEQEQELTVDVELEISPRE
;
A
#
# COMPACT_ATOMS: atom_id res chain seq x y z
N MET A 1 23.08 -42.85 -45.05
CA MET A 1 21.62 -42.79 -45.10
C MET A 1 21.09 -43.91 -44.20
N ARG A 2 20.36 -43.50 -43.15
CA ARG A 2 19.68 -44.26 -42.09
C ARG A 2 20.50 -44.69 -40.86
N ASP A 3 20.40 -43.79 -39.88
CA ASP A 3 20.54 -43.96 -38.43
C ASP A 3 19.74 -45.12 -37.85
N ILE A 4 20.32 -45.80 -36.86
CA ILE A 4 19.59 -46.45 -35.76
C ILE A 4 20.36 -46.19 -34.45
N THR A 5 19.62 -45.59 -33.54
CA THR A 5 19.82 -45.23 -32.13
C THR A 5 20.18 -46.42 -31.24
N GLY A 6 20.91 -46.15 -30.14
CA GLY A 6 20.77 -46.93 -28.91
C GLY A 6 22.06 -47.21 -28.15
N TYR A 7 22.55 -46.25 -27.36
CA TYR A 7 23.47 -46.52 -26.27
C TYR A 7 22.72 -46.45 -24.94
N PHE A 8 22.56 -47.62 -24.31
CA PHE A 8 22.40 -47.77 -22.86
C PHE A 8 23.80 -47.69 -22.23
N SER A 9 23.95 -47.02 -21.09
CA SER A 9 24.45 -47.65 -19.84
C SER A 9 24.77 -46.62 -18.75
N SER A 10 24.37 -46.99 -17.53
CA SER A 10 24.99 -46.71 -16.22
C SER A 10 24.49 -45.56 -15.34
N ALA A 11 23.72 -45.99 -14.34
CA ALA A 11 24.00 -45.91 -12.91
C ALA A 11 23.55 -44.67 -12.08
N VAL A 12 22.46 -44.91 -11.34
CA VAL A 12 22.27 -44.75 -9.88
C VAL A 12 22.94 -43.55 -9.18
N LEU A 13 22.11 -42.66 -8.62
CA LEU A 13 22.21 -42.27 -7.22
C LEU A 13 20.87 -41.71 -6.71
N VAL A 14 20.30 -42.38 -5.70
CA VAL A 14 19.26 -41.81 -4.83
C VAL A 14 19.98 -40.93 -3.81
N LEU A 15 19.59 -39.66 -3.74
CA LEU A 15 19.80 -38.83 -2.56
C LEU A 15 18.46 -38.16 -2.23
N VAL A 16 17.87 -38.62 -1.13
CA VAL A 16 16.82 -37.90 -0.43
C VAL A 16 17.54 -36.82 0.38
N LEU A 17 17.33 -35.56 0.03
CA LEU A 17 17.57 -34.44 0.92
C LEU A 17 16.20 -33.88 1.27
N ALA A 18 15.85 -33.99 2.54
CA ALA A 18 14.89 -33.11 3.16
C ALA A 18 15.43 -31.68 3.01
N ALA A 19 14.79 -30.88 2.17
CA ALA A 19 14.85 -29.43 2.32
C ALA A 19 13.72 -29.10 3.29
N CYS A 20 14.09 -28.54 4.45
CA CYS A 20 13.17 -27.64 5.13
C CYS A 20 12.80 -26.56 4.10
N ASP A 21 11.51 -26.28 3.95
CA ASP A 21 11.01 -25.03 3.38
C ASP A 21 11.53 -23.90 4.27
N ASP A 22 12.78 -23.49 4.04
CA ASP A 22 13.21 -22.12 4.29
C ASP A 22 12.75 -21.36 3.04
N ASP A 23 11.52 -20.83 3.08
CA ASP A 23 11.13 -19.82 2.10
C ASP A 23 12.18 -18.70 2.17
N PRO A 24 12.85 -18.36 1.07
CA PRO A 24 13.88 -17.34 1.10
C PRO A 24 13.26 -16.04 1.59
N ALA A 25 13.76 -15.49 2.70
CA ALA A 25 13.35 -14.18 3.19
C ALA A 25 13.45 -13.17 2.04
N VAL A 26 12.36 -12.48 1.76
CA VAL A 26 12.30 -11.46 0.71
C VAL A 26 13.25 -10.33 1.07
N SER A 27 14.09 -9.97 0.09
CA SER A 27 15.06 -8.89 0.22
C SER A 27 14.48 -7.60 -0.35
N ALA A 28 15.01 -6.45 0.08
CA ALA A 28 14.61 -5.16 -0.46
C ALA A 28 14.82 -5.09 -1.99
N ASP A 29 15.80 -5.81 -2.54
CA ASP A 29 16.06 -5.88 -3.98
C ASP A 29 14.93 -6.58 -4.76
N ASP A 30 14.13 -7.45 -4.13
CA ASP A 30 13.04 -8.20 -4.78
C ASP A 30 11.80 -7.33 -5.05
N CYS A 31 11.72 -6.15 -4.44
CA CYS A 31 10.67 -5.17 -4.66
C CYS A 31 11.22 -3.78 -5.05
N ALA A 32 12.53 -3.67 -5.27
CA ALA A 32 13.18 -2.41 -5.62
C ALA A 32 12.87 -1.99 -7.07
N GLY A 33 12.19 -0.86 -7.23
CA GLY A 33 11.96 -0.25 -8.54
C GLY A 33 10.61 0.49 -8.62
N PRO A 34 10.39 1.28 -9.67
CA PRO A 34 9.05 1.78 -9.97
C PRO A 34 8.10 0.60 -10.18
N PRO A 35 6.82 0.73 -9.84
CA PRO A 35 5.90 -0.39 -9.90
C PRO A 35 5.80 -0.94 -11.32
N GLU A 36 6.32 -2.16 -11.53
CA GLU A 36 6.22 -2.86 -12.80
C GLU A 36 4.85 -3.52 -12.89
N VAL A 37 3.99 -3.02 -13.78
CA VAL A 37 2.69 -3.62 -14.05
C VAL A 37 2.85 -4.75 -15.06
N THR A 38 2.41 -5.95 -14.70
CA THR A 38 2.40 -7.11 -15.59
C THR A 38 0.99 -7.67 -15.73
N VAL A 39 0.43 -7.65 -16.94
CA VAL A 39 -0.86 -8.31 -17.23
C VAL A 39 -0.70 -9.82 -17.16
N THR A 40 -1.41 -10.45 -16.24
CA THR A 40 -1.44 -11.91 -16.06
C THR A 40 -2.62 -12.55 -16.79
N GLU A 41 -3.76 -11.85 -16.84
CA GLU A 41 -4.96 -12.25 -17.56
C GLU A 41 -5.50 -11.04 -18.36
N PRO A 42 -5.67 -11.10 -19.69
CA PRO A 42 -6.11 -9.94 -20.47
C PRO A 42 -7.62 -9.64 -20.39
N GLY A 43 -8.41 -10.53 -19.78
CA GLY A 43 -9.86 -10.38 -19.68
C GLY A 43 -10.63 -10.67 -20.98
N ALA A 44 -11.93 -10.40 -20.97
CA ALA A 44 -12.83 -10.63 -22.11
C ALA A 44 -12.75 -9.51 -23.16
N GLU A 45 -13.07 -9.80 -24.43
CA GLU A 45 -13.22 -8.76 -25.45
C GLU A 45 -14.45 -7.86 -25.20
N PRO A 46 -14.42 -6.56 -25.55
CA PRO A 46 -13.30 -5.86 -26.19
C PRO A 46 -12.16 -5.53 -25.20
N HIS A 47 -10.93 -5.54 -25.72
CA HIS A 47 -9.77 -5.02 -24.98
C HIS A 47 -9.55 -3.56 -25.35
N GLU A 48 -9.39 -2.72 -24.33
CA GLU A 48 -9.27 -1.27 -24.45
C GLU A 48 -8.08 -0.78 -23.61
N ILE A 49 -7.43 0.28 -24.07
CA ILE A 49 -6.33 0.90 -23.32
C ILE A 49 -6.94 1.71 -22.18
N MET A 50 -6.53 1.42 -20.96
CA MET A 50 -6.87 2.20 -19.78
C MET A 50 -5.73 3.18 -19.50
N GLU A 51 -5.87 4.44 -19.91
CA GLU A 51 -4.89 5.49 -19.65
C GLU A 51 -5.59 6.69 -19.01
N HIS A 52 -5.00 7.24 -17.96
CA HIS A 52 -5.55 8.43 -17.33
C HIS A 52 -5.46 9.64 -18.27
N SER A 53 -6.55 10.38 -18.37
CA SER A 53 -6.67 11.58 -19.20
C SER A 53 -7.30 12.75 -18.44
N PRO A 54 -6.78 13.11 -17.24
CA PRO A 54 -7.26 14.27 -16.51
C PRO A 54 -7.02 15.57 -17.29
N THR A 55 -7.75 16.60 -16.92
CA THR A 55 -7.50 17.99 -17.33
C THR A 55 -6.95 18.77 -16.14
N ALA A 56 -5.98 19.65 -16.38
CA ALA A 56 -5.52 20.58 -15.35
C ALA A 56 -6.69 21.43 -14.83
N GLY A 57 -6.84 21.49 -13.51
CA GLY A 57 -7.96 22.09 -12.80
C GLY A 57 -9.12 21.13 -12.49
N ASP A 58 -9.05 19.86 -12.90
CA ASP A 58 -9.96 18.84 -12.39
C ASP A 58 -9.76 18.67 -10.89
N THR A 59 -10.86 18.42 -10.17
CA THR A 59 -10.86 18.33 -8.71
C THR A 59 -11.65 17.12 -8.24
N ALA A 60 -11.27 16.59 -7.08
CA ALA A 60 -12.01 15.55 -6.38
C ALA A 60 -12.04 15.84 -4.89
N THR A 61 -13.20 15.65 -4.28
CA THR A 61 -13.41 15.74 -2.83
C THR A 61 -13.74 14.36 -2.30
N LEU A 62 -12.96 13.88 -1.34
CA LEU A 62 -13.05 12.54 -0.80
C LEU A 62 -13.21 12.59 0.72
N ASP A 63 -14.05 11.72 1.25
CA ASP A 63 -14.05 11.35 2.66
C ASP A 63 -13.41 9.97 2.82
N MET A 64 -12.38 9.90 3.65
CA MET A 64 -11.66 8.70 4.03
C MET A 64 -12.01 8.35 5.46
N ARG A 65 -12.53 7.13 5.66
CA ARG A 65 -12.84 6.58 6.97
C ARG A 65 -11.90 5.42 7.28
N THR A 66 -11.16 5.55 8.37
CA THR A 66 -10.24 4.51 8.82
C THR A 66 -10.68 3.97 10.18
N THR A 67 -10.76 2.64 10.28
CA THR A 67 -10.91 1.93 11.55
C THR A 67 -9.68 1.05 11.76
N THR A 68 -9.14 1.05 12.97
CA THR A 68 -7.94 0.28 13.28
C THR A 68 -8.16 -0.53 14.55
N GLU A 69 -7.82 -1.82 14.52
CA GLU A 69 -7.71 -2.65 15.70
C GLU A 69 -6.24 -3.06 15.88
N ILE A 70 -5.71 -2.88 17.08
CA ILE A 70 -4.32 -3.20 17.41
C ILE A 70 -4.35 -4.21 18.54
N SER A 71 -3.66 -5.33 18.35
CA SER A 71 -3.43 -6.32 19.40
C SER A 71 -1.94 -6.60 19.51
N ALA A 72 -1.45 -6.70 20.74
CA ALA A 72 -0.03 -6.93 21.01
C ALA A 72 0.16 -8.00 22.09
N GLU A 73 1.20 -8.81 21.92
CA GLU A 73 1.71 -9.74 22.93
C GLU A 73 3.15 -9.34 23.27
N VAL A 74 3.50 -9.30 24.56
CA VAL A 74 4.84 -8.98 25.05
C VAL A 74 5.34 -10.13 25.92
N ASP A 75 6.45 -10.74 25.55
CA ASP A 75 6.99 -11.96 26.18
C ASP A 75 5.93 -13.08 26.32
N GLY A 76 4.99 -13.16 25.36
CA GLY A 76 3.87 -14.09 25.32
C GLY A 76 2.66 -13.73 26.18
N ASP A 77 2.67 -12.58 26.86
CA ASP A 77 1.53 -12.05 27.60
C ASP A 77 0.78 -11.00 26.77
N ARG A 78 -0.53 -11.18 26.62
CA ARG A 78 -1.39 -10.22 25.91
C ARG A 78 -1.43 -8.87 26.61
N VAL A 79 -1.10 -7.82 25.87
CA VAL A 79 -1.26 -6.44 26.32
C VAL A 79 -2.71 -6.00 26.04
N PRO A 80 -3.41 -5.41 27.02
CA PRO A 80 -4.74 -4.87 26.79
C PRO A 80 -4.71 -3.80 25.69
N ALA A 81 -5.43 -4.04 24.60
CA ALA A 81 -5.62 -3.06 23.54
C ALA A 81 -6.39 -1.85 24.06
N SER A 82 -5.92 -0.65 23.70
CA SER A 82 -6.74 0.55 23.83
C SER A 82 -7.58 0.69 22.56
N PRO A 83 -8.90 0.92 22.66
CA PRO A 83 -9.72 1.08 21.48
C PRO A 83 -9.25 2.31 20.70
N VAL A 84 -8.91 2.12 19.43
CA VAL A 84 -8.63 3.22 18.50
C VAL A 84 -9.98 3.68 17.95
N PRO A 85 -10.40 4.92 18.22
CA PRO A 85 -11.65 5.42 17.68
C PRO A 85 -11.53 5.57 16.15
N PRO A 86 -12.63 5.38 15.40
CA PRO A 86 -12.63 5.64 13.96
C PRO A 86 -12.18 7.07 13.66
N MET A 87 -11.47 7.22 12.56
CA MET A 87 -11.03 8.52 12.03
C MET A 87 -11.75 8.79 10.71
N LEU A 88 -12.17 10.03 10.52
CA LEU A 88 -12.73 10.56 9.29
C LEU A 88 -11.87 11.72 8.85
N LEU A 89 -11.30 11.65 7.64
CA LEU A 89 -10.49 12.68 7.03
C LEU A 89 -11.12 13.06 5.70
N GLY A 90 -11.32 14.37 5.49
CA GLY A 90 -11.72 14.89 4.20
C GLY A 90 -10.51 15.45 3.47
N MET A 91 -10.41 15.13 2.18
CA MET A 91 -9.34 15.57 1.30
C MET A 91 -9.94 16.17 0.03
N GLU A 92 -9.45 17.35 -0.35
CA GLU A 92 -9.68 17.93 -1.67
C GLU A 92 -8.40 17.81 -2.48
N LEU A 93 -8.48 17.18 -3.65
CA LEU A 93 -7.40 17.03 -4.61
C LEU A 93 -7.65 17.89 -5.84
N THR A 94 -6.59 18.48 -6.39
CA THR A 94 -6.59 19.25 -7.63
C THR A 94 -5.50 18.75 -8.57
N VAL A 95 -5.84 18.56 -9.85
CA VAL A 95 -4.85 18.32 -10.90
C VAL A 95 -4.21 19.64 -11.29
N ASP A 96 -2.93 19.81 -10.99
CA ASP A 96 -2.21 21.06 -11.25
C ASP A 96 -1.66 21.11 -12.67
N GLU A 97 -1.03 20.03 -13.11
CA GLU A 97 -0.36 19.93 -14.40
C GLU A 97 -0.48 18.52 -14.98
N VAL A 98 -0.68 18.45 -16.30
CA VAL A 98 -0.71 17.20 -17.06
C VAL A 98 0.40 17.27 -18.10
N GLY A 99 1.51 16.59 -17.82
CA GLY A 99 2.65 16.47 -18.71
C GLY A 99 2.52 15.29 -19.68
N ASP A 100 3.57 15.10 -20.49
CA ASP A 100 3.63 13.97 -21.44
C ASP A 100 3.79 12.63 -20.72
N ASP A 101 4.54 12.58 -19.60
CA ASP A 101 4.87 11.36 -18.86
C ASP A 101 4.26 11.31 -17.44
N GLU A 102 4.01 12.48 -16.84
CA GLU A 102 3.63 12.64 -15.43
C GLU A 102 2.39 13.54 -15.27
N ILE A 103 1.64 13.30 -14.19
CA ILE A 103 0.50 14.10 -13.75
C ILE A 103 0.84 14.61 -12.34
N ALA A 104 0.87 15.92 -12.16
CA ALA A 104 1.12 16.56 -10.87
C ALA A 104 -0.20 17.01 -10.25
N MET A 105 -0.38 16.69 -8.98
CA MET A 105 -1.56 17.01 -8.20
C MET A 105 -1.17 17.63 -6.86
N SER A 106 -2.03 18.48 -6.36
CA SER A 106 -1.98 19.01 -5.00
C SER A 106 -3.22 18.54 -4.25
N PHE A 107 -3.08 18.42 -2.93
CA PHE A 107 -4.22 18.14 -2.07
C PHE A 107 -4.20 19.03 -0.83
N VAL A 108 -5.35 19.14 -0.20
CA VAL A 108 -5.51 19.75 1.12
C VAL A 108 -6.46 18.91 1.96
N TYR A 109 -6.08 18.66 3.21
CA TYR A 109 -7.01 18.12 4.20
C TYR A 109 -7.94 19.23 4.66
N ASP A 110 -9.23 19.11 4.45
CA ASP A 110 -10.21 20.15 4.77
C ASP A 110 -11.20 19.75 5.86
N TYR A 111 -11.14 18.49 6.30
CA TYR A 111 -11.98 17.94 7.34
C TYR A 111 -11.25 16.88 8.17
N GLY A 112 -11.54 16.81 9.46
CA GLY A 112 -11.01 15.82 10.38
C GLY A 112 -11.94 15.59 11.57
N GLU A 113 -12.38 14.36 11.80
CA GLU A 113 -13.23 14.00 12.94
C GLU A 113 -12.86 12.63 13.51
N THR A 114 -12.96 12.48 14.83
CA THR A 114 -12.93 11.17 15.50
C THR A 114 -14.20 10.94 16.33
N PRO A 115 -15.25 10.32 15.75
CA PRO A 115 -16.52 10.12 16.44
C PRO A 115 -16.36 9.29 17.71
N GLY A 116 -16.63 9.90 18.86
CA GLY A 116 -16.49 9.23 20.17
C GLY A 116 -15.05 9.02 20.63
N GLY A 117 -14.08 9.63 19.95
CA GLY A 117 -12.66 9.59 20.31
C GLY A 117 -12.26 10.53 21.44
N ASP A 118 -11.00 10.42 21.87
CA ASP A 118 -10.42 11.30 22.88
C ASP A 118 -10.27 12.73 22.33
N PRO A 119 -10.60 13.80 23.09
CA PRO A 119 -10.34 15.19 22.69
C PRO A 119 -8.88 15.51 22.35
N ALA A 120 -7.92 14.68 22.77
CA ALA A 120 -6.54 14.75 22.32
C ALA A 120 -6.39 14.33 20.86
N VAL A 121 -7.01 13.22 20.44
CA VAL A 121 -7.00 12.76 19.05
C VAL A 121 -7.71 13.78 18.14
N GLN A 122 -8.85 14.32 18.58
CA GLN A 122 -9.53 15.37 17.80
C GLN A 122 -8.64 16.58 17.56
N ARG A 123 -7.85 17.01 18.56
CA ARG A 123 -6.92 18.16 18.38
C ARG A 123 -5.82 17.87 17.35
N VAL A 124 -5.40 16.61 17.24
CA VAL A 124 -4.43 16.20 16.21
C VAL A 124 -5.09 16.28 14.83
N LEU A 125 -6.31 15.76 14.68
CA LEU A 125 -7.06 15.88 13.42
C LEU A 125 -7.35 17.35 13.05
N ASP A 126 -7.70 18.19 14.03
CA ASP A 126 -7.90 19.62 13.82
C ASP A 126 -6.62 20.32 13.31
N SER A 127 -5.43 19.81 13.68
CA SER A 127 -4.15 20.35 13.19
C SER A 127 -3.79 19.90 11.77
N LEU A 128 -4.42 18.84 11.27
CA LEU A 128 -4.30 18.42 9.87
C LEU A 128 -5.15 19.29 8.95
N VAL A 129 -6.22 19.92 9.45
CA VAL A 129 -7.07 20.76 8.60
C VAL A 129 -6.30 21.98 8.10
N GLY A 130 -6.23 22.12 6.77
CA GLY A 130 -5.46 23.13 6.05
C GLY A 130 -4.04 22.68 5.68
N VAL A 131 -3.61 21.50 6.12
CA VAL A 131 -2.36 20.89 5.66
C VAL A 131 -2.50 20.50 4.21
N SER A 132 -1.55 20.96 3.39
CA SER A 132 -1.46 20.64 1.98
C SER A 132 -0.32 19.67 1.70
N GLY A 133 -0.31 19.15 0.49
CA GLY A 133 0.83 18.44 -0.04
C GLY A 133 0.71 18.26 -1.54
N SER A 134 1.60 17.44 -2.08
CA SER A 134 1.63 17.11 -3.50
C SER A 134 1.72 15.61 -3.72
N VAL A 135 1.19 15.16 -4.86
CA VAL A 135 1.32 13.80 -5.36
C VAL A 135 1.58 13.86 -6.86
N THR A 136 2.58 13.13 -7.32
CA THR A 136 2.92 12.99 -8.73
C THR A 136 2.75 11.53 -9.12
N THR A 137 2.05 11.28 -10.23
CA THR A 137 1.90 9.95 -10.80
C THR A 137 2.38 9.92 -12.24
N THR A 138 2.67 8.74 -12.76
CA THR A 138 2.79 8.54 -14.22
C THR A 138 1.42 8.72 -14.88
N ARG A 139 1.39 8.78 -16.22
CA ARG A 139 0.15 8.71 -17.03
C ARG A 139 -0.63 7.41 -16.82
N SER A 140 0.04 6.33 -16.40
CA SER A 140 -0.57 5.06 -16.03
C SER A 140 -1.02 5.00 -14.58
N GLY A 141 -0.88 6.07 -13.79
CA GLY A 141 -1.37 6.12 -12.41
C GLY A 141 -0.44 5.48 -11.38
N ALA A 142 0.80 5.15 -11.74
CA ALA A 142 1.81 4.73 -10.77
C ALA A 142 2.32 5.93 -9.97
N PHE A 143 2.40 5.80 -8.65
CA PHE A 143 3.04 6.79 -7.77
C PHE A 143 4.51 7.01 -8.17
N VAL A 144 4.92 8.28 -8.28
CA VAL A 144 6.30 8.69 -8.61
C VAL A 144 6.94 9.37 -7.40
N ASP A 145 6.26 10.38 -6.86
CA ASP A 145 6.74 11.20 -5.75
C ASP A 145 5.54 11.87 -5.08
N GLY A 146 5.71 12.31 -3.85
CA GLY A 146 4.67 13.00 -3.11
C GLY A 146 5.11 13.27 -1.68
N GLY A 147 4.41 14.17 -1.03
CA GLY A 147 4.69 14.51 0.35
C GLY A 147 3.77 15.58 0.89
N ILE A 148 3.78 15.69 2.21
CA ILE A 148 3.03 16.70 2.95
C ILE A 148 3.89 17.96 3.13
N ASP A 149 3.30 19.13 2.91
CA ASP A 149 3.93 20.40 3.25
C ASP A 149 3.97 20.57 4.77
N GLU A 150 5.08 20.15 5.39
CA GLU A 150 5.22 20.14 6.85
C GLU A 150 5.16 21.54 7.50
N GLY A 151 5.30 22.62 6.73
CA GLY A 151 5.03 24.01 7.13
C GLY A 151 5.21 24.34 8.62
N ASP A 152 4.08 24.57 9.29
CA ASP A 152 3.98 24.87 10.74
C ASP A 152 3.56 23.65 11.59
N LEU A 153 3.62 22.43 11.04
CA LEU A 153 3.28 21.21 11.77
C LEU A 153 4.27 20.98 12.94
N ASP A 154 3.73 20.46 14.04
CA ASP A 154 4.55 20.08 15.18
C ASP A 154 5.45 18.90 14.76
N PRO A 155 6.79 18.98 14.94
CA PRO A 155 7.70 17.87 14.64
C PRO A 155 7.34 16.56 15.35
N ALA A 156 6.55 16.61 16.43
CA ALA A 156 6.02 15.42 17.08
C ALA A 156 4.99 14.65 16.23
N MET A 157 4.60 15.17 15.07
CA MET A 157 3.64 14.55 14.15
C MET A 157 4.30 13.86 12.94
N SER A 158 5.64 13.74 12.90
CA SER A 158 6.35 13.14 11.76
C SER A 158 5.84 11.73 11.43
N GLU A 159 5.68 10.86 12.45
CA GLU A 159 5.18 9.49 12.26
C GLU A 159 3.77 9.47 11.62
N MET A 160 2.93 10.44 11.98
CA MET A 160 1.59 10.58 11.39
C MET A 160 1.66 11.10 9.96
N VAL A 161 2.58 12.03 9.67
CA VAL A 161 2.83 12.53 8.31
C VAL A 161 3.28 11.37 7.42
N ASP A 162 4.26 10.58 7.86
CA ASP A 162 4.75 9.41 7.12
C ASP A 162 3.62 8.40 6.85
N GLN A 163 2.72 8.21 7.82
CA GLN A 163 1.54 7.34 7.66
C GLN A 163 0.53 7.89 6.64
N LEU A 164 0.34 9.21 6.58
CA LEU A 164 -0.56 9.84 5.61
C LEU A 164 0.05 9.80 4.19
N GLU A 165 1.35 10.01 4.06
CA GLU A 165 2.06 9.91 2.77
C GLU A 165 1.94 8.50 2.17
N GLN A 166 2.07 7.47 3.00
CA GLN A 166 1.82 6.09 2.57
C GLN A 166 0.39 5.84 2.10
N GLN A 167 -0.60 6.43 2.79
CA GLN A 167 -1.99 6.32 2.37
C GLN A 167 -2.19 6.98 1.00
N LEU A 168 -1.57 8.14 0.75
CA LEU A 168 -1.61 8.81 -0.56
C LEU A 168 -1.01 7.95 -1.67
N ALA A 169 0.14 7.31 -1.44
CA ALA A 169 0.74 6.40 -2.41
C ALA A 169 -0.20 5.23 -2.74
N GLN A 170 -0.91 4.70 -1.74
CA GLN A 170 -1.87 3.60 -1.89
C GLN A 170 -3.18 3.99 -2.59
N LEU A 171 -3.51 5.29 -2.68
CA LEU A 171 -4.67 5.77 -3.46
C LEU A 171 -4.42 5.73 -4.97
N THR A 172 -3.16 5.67 -5.38
CA THR A 172 -2.77 5.59 -6.79
C THR A 172 -2.99 4.18 -7.33
N ILE A 173 -3.46 4.08 -8.57
CA ILE A 173 -3.77 2.80 -9.20
C ILE A 173 -2.93 2.67 -10.47
N PRO A 174 -1.91 1.80 -10.49
CA PRO A 174 -1.11 1.58 -11.68
C PRO A 174 -1.89 0.72 -12.68
N LEU A 175 -2.28 1.33 -13.80
CA LEU A 175 -2.99 0.71 -14.92
C LEU A 175 -2.01 0.06 -15.91
N PRO A 176 -2.41 -1.05 -16.56
CA PRO A 176 -1.59 -1.71 -17.56
C PRO A 176 -1.49 -0.90 -18.85
N ALA A 177 -0.32 -0.95 -19.51
CA ALA A 177 -0.12 -0.32 -20.82
C ALA A 177 -0.75 -1.14 -21.96
N GLU A 178 -0.88 -2.46 -21.78
CA GLU A 178 -1.59 -3.33 -22.70
C GLU A 178 -3.10 -3.11 -22.65
N PRO A 179 -3.81 -3.20 -23.79
CA PRO A 179 -5.27 -3.21 -23.80
C PRO A 179 -5.81 -4.38 -22.99
N VAL A 180 -6.75 -4.10 -22.09
CA VAL A 180 -7.41 -5.08 -21.23
C VAL A 180 -8.93 -4.95 -21.34
N GLY A 181 -9.65 -6.02 -21.01
CA GLY A 181 -11.11 -5.97 -20.90
C GLY A 181 -11.59 -6.52 -19.57
N VAL A 182 -12.91 -6.47 -19.35
CA VAL A 182 -13.52 -6.91 -18.09
C VAL A 182 -13.08 -8.35 -17.74
N GLY A 183 -12.72 -8.55 -16.48
CA GLY A 183 -12.13 -9.78 -15.95
C GLY A 183 -10.62 -9.88 -16.12
N ALA A 184 -9.95 -8.86 -16.67
CA ALA A 184 -8.50 -8.80 -16.72
C ALA A 184 -7.90 -8.77 -15.31
N ALA A 185 -6.68 -9.29 -15.19
CA ALA A 185 -5.90 -9.25 -13.97
C ALA A 185 -4.45 -8.86 -14.28
N TRP A 186 -3.86 -8.08 -13.38
CA TRP A 186 -2.46 -7.69 -13.45
C TRP A 186 -1.87 -7.56 -12.06
N GLU A 187 -0.57 -7.69 -12.01
CA GLU A 187 0.22 -7.59 -10.79
C GLU A 187 1.08 -6.33 -10.83
N ALA A 188 1.25 -5.68 -9.68
CA ALA A 188 2.20 -4.60 -9.48
C ALA A 188 2.97 -4.86 -8.18
N ALA A 189 4.29 -4.73 -8.24
CA ALA A 189 5.15 -4.77 -7.06
C ALA A 189 5.59 -3.34 -6.71
N SER A 190 5.61 -2.98 -5.43
CA SER A 190 6.16 -1.72 -4.97
C SER A 190 6.92 -1.90 -3.67
N SER A 191 7.80 -0.95 -3.35
CA SER A 191 8.51 -0.90 -2.08
C SER A 191 8.31 0.47 -1.43
N VAL A 192 8.12 0.48 -0.11
CA VAL A 192 8.10 1.70 0.69
C VAL A 192 9.12 1.56 1.82
N GLU A 193 9.90 2.60 2.10
CA GLU A 193 10.81 2.65 3.25
C GLU A 193 10.27 3.66 4.27
N ILE A 194 10.13 3.24 5.53
CA ILE A 194 9.62 4.05 6.64
C ILE A 194 10.57 3.86 7.81
N ASP A 195 11.15 4.95 8.32
CA ASP A 195 12.10 4.89 9.45
C ASP A 195 13.25 3.88 9.27
N GLY A 196 13.64 3.61 8.03
CA GLY A 196 14.68 2.62 7.69
C GLY A 196 14.19 1.17 7.65
N VAL A 197 12.88 0.94 7.67
CA VAL A 197 12.22 -0.34 7.47
C VAL A 197 11.65 -0.39 6.06
N THR A 198 12.11 -1.34 5.25
CA THR A 198 11.57 -1.56 3.91
C THR A 198 10.38 -2.52 3.95
N THR A 199 9.30 -2.14 3.29
CA THR A 199 8.11 -2.97 3.07
C THR A 199 7.94 -3.20 1.58
N CYS A 200 7.92 -4.46 1.16
CA CYS A 200 7.54 -4.90 -0.17
C CYS A 200 6.03 -5.16 -0.24
N ASN A 201 5.35 -4.60 -1.23
CA ASN A 201 3.93 -4.84 -1.51
C ASN A 201 3.79 -5.51 -2.87
N PHE A 202 3.06 -6.62 -2.92
CA PHE A 202 2.68 -7.32 -4.13
C PHE A 202 1.17 -7.18 -4.27
N THR A 203 0.74 -6.35 -5.22
CA THR A 203 -0.67 -6.04 -5.42
C THR A 203 -1.19 -6.73 -6.66
N THR A 204 -2.30 -7.46 -6.52
CA THR A 204 -3.06 -8.03 -7.64
C THR A 204 -4.31 -7.20 -7.86
N TYR A 205 -4.53 -6.76 -9.08
CA TYR A 205 -5.73 -6.06 -9.52
C TYR A 205 -6.56 -6.97 -10.41
N ARG A 206 -7.88 -6.89 -10.31
CA ARG A 206 -8.82 -7.49 -11.25
C ARG A 206 -9.90 -6.49 -11.67
N LEU A 207 -10.04 -6.30 -12.98
CA LEU A 207 -11.05 -5.41 -13.56
C LEU A 207 -12.44 -6.04 -13.49
N ALA A 208 -13.23 -5.60 -12.51
CA ALA A 208 -14.59 -6.10 -12.31
C ALA A 208 -15.57 -5.47 -13.30
N GLU A 209 -15.48 -4.15 -13.48
CA GLU A 209 -16.33 -3.38 -14.38
C GLU A 209 -15.50 -2.30 -15.11
N PHE A 210 -15.85 -2.05 -16.36
CA PHE A 210 -15.29 -0.96 -17.16
C PHE A 210 -16.28 -0.58 -18.27
N ASP A 211 -16.58 0.71 -18.40
CA ASP A 211 -17.50 1.23 -19.42
C ASP A 211 -16.84 2.16 -20.46
N GLY A 212 -15.52 2.28 -20.40
CA GLY A 212 -14.71 3.15 -21.26
C GLY A 212 -14.14 4.36 -20.52
N ASP A 213 -14.66 4.70 -19.34
CA ASP A 213 -14.13 5.75 -18.49
C ASP A 213 -14.14 5.35 -17.02
N ASP A 214 -15.30 4.94 -16.50
CA ASP A 214 -15.47 4.49 -15.13
C ASP A 214 -15.07 3.01 -15.00
N TYR A 215 -14.38 2.69 -13.89
CA TYR A 215 -13.93 1.34 -13.60
C TYR A 215 -14.16 0.94 -12.15
N GLU A 216 -14.32 -0.37 -11.94
CA GLU A 216 -14.23 -1.01 -10.62
C GLU A 216 -13.13 -2.08 -10.63
N LEU A 217 -12.29 -2.07 -9.60
CA LEU A 217 -11.21 -3.01 -9.38
C LEU A 217 -11.43 -3.79 -8.09
N GLU A 218 -11.24 -5.10 -8.16
CA GLU A 218 -10.93 -5.90 -6.98
C GLU A 218 -9.42 -5.88 -6.76
N VAL A 219 -9.00 -5.68 -5.51
CA VAL A 219 -7.59 -5.55 -5.14
C VAL A 219 -7.24 -6.60 -4.09
N GLY A 220 -6.12 -7.28 -4.27
CA GLY A 220 -5.48 -8.12 -3.26
C GLY A 220 -4.07 -7.62 -3.01
N ILE A 221 -3.65 -7.56 -1.75
CA ILE A 221 -2.33 -7.08 -1.34
C ILE A 221 -1.68 -8.16 -0.50
N ASP A 222 -0.47 -8.55 -0.88
CA ASP A 222 0.45 -9.36 -0.07
C ASP A 222 1.65 -8.49 0.29
N GLN A 223 1.86 -8.26 1.57
CA GLN A 223 2.89 -7.37 2.11
C GLN A 223 3.95 -8.19 2.82
N GLN A 224 5.22 -7.84 2.61
CA GLN A 224 6.36 -8.41 3.31
C GLN A 224 7.24 -7.31 3.86
N ILE A 225 7.53 -7.37 5.16
CA ILE A 225 8.35 -6.39 5.86
C ILE A 225 9.76 -6.97 5.98
N VAL A 226 10.72 -6.27 5.37
CA VAL A 226 12.11 -6.70 5.35
C VAL A 226 12.70 -6.56 6.76
N PRO A 227 13.35 -7.61 7.30
CA PRO A 227 13.98 -7.53 8.62
C PRO A 227 14.99 -6.38 8.70
N ALA A 228 14.89 -5.59 9.76
CA ALA A 228 15.68 -4.39 9.95
C ALA A 228 15.92 -4.11 11.44
N THR A 229 16.94 -3.31 11.74
CA THR A 229 17.15 -2.79 13.10
C THR A 229 17.08 -1.28 13.05
N VAL A 230 16.14 -0.71 13.80
CA VAL A 230 15.87 0.73 13.85
C VAL A 230 15.96 1.26 15.28
N GLN A 231 16.20 2.56 15.40
CA GLN A 231 16.37 3.22 16.69
C GLN A 231 15.15 4.08 17.00
N GLU A 232 14.37 3.68 18.00
CA GLU A 232 13.21 4.45 18.46
C GLU A 232 13.53 5.14 19.80
N GLY A 233 13.91 6.41 19.71
CA GLY A 233 14.33 7.20 20.88
C GLY A 233 15.55 6.59 21.58
N SER A 234 15.33 5.96 22.74
CA SER A 234 16.39 5.25 23.50
C SER A 234 16.30 3.72 23.40
N ALA A 235 15.33 3.19 22.66
CA ALA A 235 15.17 1.77 22.42
C ALA A 235 15.80 1.38 21.07
N SER A 236 16.29 0.14 20.99
CA SER A 236 16.64 -0.52 19.73
C SER A 236 15.52 -1.49 19.40
N VAL A 237 14.95 -1.38 18.20
CA VAL A 237 13.89 -2.27 17.72
C VAL A 237 14.47 -3.11 16.59
N GLU A 238 14.55 -4.42 16.79
CA GLU A 238 14.90 -5.39 15.77
C GLU A 238 13.61 -6.02 15.23
N ILE A 239 13.24 -5.70 14.00
CA ILE A 239 12.14 -6.33 13.29
C ILE A 239 12.66 -7.66 12.75
N ILE A 240 12.10 -8.76 13.24
CA ILE A 240 12.57 -10.10 12.93
C ILE A 240 11.87 -10.61 11.67
N GLU A 241 10.56 -10.39 11.59
CA GLU A 241 9.73 -10.68 10.42
C GLU A 241 8.43 -9.85 10.48
N GLY A 242 7.84 -9.60 9.32
CA GLY A 242 6.49 -9.08 9.25
C GLY A 242 5.85 -9.41 7.90
N GLU A 243 4.56 -9.69 7.95
CA GLU A 243 3.73 -10.02 6.79
C GLU A 243 2.39 -9.31 6.90
N GLY A 244 1.80 -8.97 5.77
CA GLY A 244 0.46 -8.41 5.72
C GLY A 244 -0.33 -8.97 4.56
N HIS A 245 -1.64 -9.04 4.72
CA HIS A 245 -2.56 -9.45 3.66
C HIS A 245 -3.75 -8.52 3.67
N GLY A 246 -4.19 -8.07 2.51
CA GLY A 246 -5.35 -7.21 2.37
C GLY A 246 -6.17 -7.52 1.15
N THR A 247 -7.45 -7.17 1.21
CA THR A 247 -8.35 -7.21 0.06
C THR A 247 -9.21 -5.97 0.02
N GLY A 248 -9.69 -5.60 -1.16
CA GLY A 248 -10.56 -4.45 -1.29
C GLY A 248 -11.23 -4.35 -2.65
N ARG A 249 -12.06 -3.32 -2.77
CA ARG A 249 -12.67 -2.87 -4.01
C ARG A 249 -12.47 -1.38 -4.13
N ASN A 250 -12.00 -0.93 -5.28
CA ASN A 250 -11.80 0.49 -5.58
C ASN A 250 -12.57 0.85 -6.85
N GLY A 251 -13.19 2.03 -6.85
CA GLY A 251 -13.86 2.62 -7.99
C GLY A 251 -13.20 3.95 -8.38
N GLY A 252 -13.04 4.16 -9.67
CA GLY A 252 -12.38 5.34 -10.23
C GLY A 252 -12.87 5.66 -11.63
N SER A 253 -12.36 6.75 -12.20
CA SER A 253 -12.54 7.13 -13.60
C SER A 253 -11.17 7.41 -14.21
N LEU A 254 -11.01 7.20 -15.51
CA LEU A 254 -9.82 7.61 -16.25
C LEU A 254 -9.61 9.13 -16.25
N SER A 255 -10.61 9.93 -15.84
CA SER A 255 -10.46 11.37 -15.65
C SER A 255 -9.59 11.75 -14.44
N LEU A 256 -9.25 10.81 -13.54
CA LEU A 256 -8.43 11.06 -12.35
C LEU A 256 -7.49 9.87 -12.07
N PRO A 257 -6.21 10.10 -11.71
CA PRO A 257 -5.25 9.03 -11.44
C PRO A 257 -5.34 8.47 -10.01
N ILE A 258 -6.49 8.60 -9.35
CA ILE A 258 -6.74 8.16 -7.97
C ILE A 258 -8.10 7.46 -7.86
N ALA A 259 -8.22 6.55 -6.88
CA ALA A 259 -9.52 6.01 -6.49
C ALA A 259 -10.41 7.10 -5.86
N VAL A 260 -11.68 7.16 -6.25
CA VAL A 260 -12.66 8.10 -5.66
C VAL A 260 -13.69 7.41 -4.77
N SER A 261 -13.71 6.09 -4.79
CA SER A 261 -14.54 5.27 -3.91
C SER A 261 -13.85 3.94 -3.64
N GLY A 262 -14.15 3.32 -2.51
CA GLY A 262 -13.66 1.98 -2.24
C GLY A 262 -13.83 1.54 -0.80
N THR A 263 -13.59 0.25 -0.59
CA THR A 263 -13.49 -0.36 0.74
C THR A 263 -12.35 -1.36 0.72
N SER A 264 -11.49 -1.35 1.73
CA SER A 264 -10.45 -2.34 1.91
C SER A 264 -10.31 -2.76 3.37
N GLU A 265 -9.85 -3.98 3.55
CA GLU A 265 -9.45 -4.56 4.83
C GLU A 265 -8.03 -5.09 4.68
N ALA A 266 -7.19 -4.89 5.69
CA ALA A 266 -5.83 -5.40 5.72
C ALA A 266 -5.48 -5.84 7.15
N THR A 267 -4.79 -6.98 7.25
CA THR A 267 -4.20 -7.46 8.50
C THR A 267 -2.70 -7.55 8.32
N THR A 268 -1.94 -6.87 9.18
CA THR A 268 -0.48 -6.94 9.24
C THR A 268 -0.05 -7.55 10.57
N ARG A 269 0.88 -8.51 10.52
CA ARG A 269 1.51 -9.14 11.68
C ARG A 269 3.00 -8.86 11.66
N MET A 270 3.55 -8.48 12.81
CA MET A 270 4.97 -8.20 12.97
C MET A 270 5.49 -8.85 14.23
N ARG A 271 6.70 -9.41 14.16
CA ARG A 271 7.45 -9.90 15.32
C ARG A 271 8.75 -9.13 15.43
N MET A 272 8.99 -8.58 16.62
CA MET A 272 10.12 -7.70 16.88
C MET A 272 10.71 -7.93 18.27
N ASN A 273 12.01 -7.69 18.41
CA ASN A 273 12.67 -7.57 19.70
C ASN A 273 12.89 -6.09 20.02
N VAL A 274 12.48 -5.67 21.20
CA VAL A 274 12.70 -4.32 21.70
C VAL A 274 13.69 -4.35 22.85
N GLU A 275 14.87 -3.76 22.65
CA GLU A 275 15.85 -3.55 23.72
C GLU A 275 15.71 -2.12 24.27
N GLN A 276 15.30 -2.00 25.54
CA GLN A 276 15.24 -0.73 26.24
C GLN A 276 15.84 -0.85 27.64
N GLY A 277 16.82 0.02 27.96
CA GLY A 277 17.43 0.04 29.28
C GLY A 277 18.16 -1.26 29.66
N GLY A 278 18.66 -2.01 28.67
CA GLY A 278 19.34 -3.31 28.85
C GLY A 278 18.40 -4.49 29.15
N THR A 279 17.09 -4.30 28.95
CA THR A 279 16.09 -5.38 28.94
C THR A 279 15.62 -5.57 27.51
N GLU A 280 15.66 -6.81 27.03
CA GLU A 280 15.11 -7.24 25.75
C GLU A 280 13.72 -7.84 25.99
N GLN A 281 12.75 -7.47 25.16
CA GLN A 281 11.38 -7.98 25.19
C GLN A 281 10.99 -8.39 23.77
N GLU A 282 10.46 -9.60 23.62
CA GLU A 282 9.87 -10.03 22.36
C GLU A 282 8.45 -9.48 22.29
N GLN A 283 8.09 -8.87 21.16
CA GLN A 283 6.77 -8.34 20.90
C GLN A 283 6.20 -8.91 19.60
N GLU A 284 4.94 -9.34 19.65
CA GLU A 284 4.15 -9.65 18.48
C GLU A 284 3.04 -8.61 18.36
N LEU A 285 2.97 -7.92 17.22
CA LEU A 285 1.96 -6.91 16.93
C LEU A 285 1.09 -7.40 15.78
N THR A 286 -0.23 -7.35 15.95
CA THR A 286 -1.19 -7.51 14.86
C THR A 286 -2.00 -6.22 14.74
N VAL A 287 -2.05 -5.68 13.52
CA VAL A 287 -2.79 -4.47 13.17
C VAL A 287 -3.79 -4.84 12.10
N ASP A 288 -5.06 -4.64 12.38
CA ASP A 288 -6.16 -4.77 11.43
C ASP A 288 -6.64 -3.36 11.05
N VAL A 289 -6.71 -3.07 9.75
CA VAL A 289 -7.14 -1.78 9.21
C VAL A 289 -8.31 -2.01 8.27
N GLU A 290 -9.38 -1.24 8.47
CA GLU A 290 -10.45 -1.08 7.50
C GLU A 290 -10.42 0.36 6.98
N LEU A 291 -10.42 0.52 5.67
CA LEU A 291 -10.48 1.81 4.99
C LEU A 291 -11.73 1.86 4.10
N GLU A 292 -12.46 2.96 4.18
CA GLU A 292 -13.55 3.29 3.26
C GLU A 292 -13.26 4.67 2.64
N ILE A 293 -13.36 4.74 1.32
CA ILE A 293 -13.22 5.97 0.54
C ILE A 293 -14.57 6.24 -0.10
N SER A 294 -15.03 7.48 -0.02
CA SER A 294 -16.27 7.89 -0.66
C SER A 294 -16.15 9.29 -1.25
N PRO A 295 -16.79 9.57 -2.38
CA PRO A 295 -16.85 10.92 -2.91
C PRO A 295 -17.70 11.78 -1.96
N ARG A 296 -17.20 12.97 -1.66
CA ARG A 296 -17.93 13.96 -0.86
C ARG A 296 -18.68 14.92 -1.78
N GLU A 297 -19.99 15.04 -1.57
CA GLU A 297 -20.92 15.92 -2.33
C GLU A 297 -20.76 17.42 -2.02
#